data_AF-A0AAV3KZD9-F1
#
_entry.id   AF-A0AAV3KZD9-F1
#
_cell.length_a   1.000
_cell.length_b   1.000
_cell.length_c   1.000
_cell.angle_alpha   90.00
_cell.angle_beta   90.00
_cell.angle_gamma   90.00
#
_symmetry.space_group_name_H-M   'P 1'
#
loop_
_entity.id
_entity.type
_entity.pdbx_description
1 polymer ?
#
loop_
_entity_poly.entity_id
_entity_poly.type
_entity_poly.pdbx_seq_one_letter_code
_entity_poly.pdbx_strand_id
1 'polypeptide(L)'
;MSNLEKIQKAMRVLQIFSKIILIFAIVGVAFTSIGATLVASDVLNMENQFLHFLSVTTEISKGQLVGTLIAAAVSLLFGGIITAFAYRYFTAELKEGTPFTNAGADRIKQLGIMEIVLSVIPMWIIDGIYEKIELTEWNRFDDAGSITFGICLILLAMVARYGAELEQKTKAK
;
A
#
# COMPACT_ATOMS: atom_id res chain seq x y z
N MET A 1 -11.32 18.11 -27.38
CA MET A 1 -10.95 17.05 -26.41
C MET A 1 -11.85 17.20 -25.21
N SER A 2 -12.74 16.25 -24.98
CA SER A 2 -13.66 16.34 -23.85
C SER A 2 -12.86 16.18 -22.54
N ASN A 3 -13.29 16.82 -21.46
CA ASN A 3 -12.63 16.66 -20.15
C ASN A 3 -12.65 15.19 -19.67
N LEU A 4 -13.62 14.39 -20.15
CA LEU A 4 -13.74 12.96 -19.82
C LEU A 4 -12.59 12.12 -20.41
N GLU A 5 -12.17 12.40 -21.65
CA GLU A 5 -11.05 11.70 -22.28
C GLU A 5 -9.72 11.92 -21.54
N LYS A 6 -9.53 13.12 -20.96
CA LYS A 6 -8.35 13.43 -20.14
C LYS A 6 -8.36 12.64 -18.84
N ILE A 7 -9.52 12.56 -18.18
CA ILE A 7 -9.70 11.77 -16.94
C ILE A 7 -9.42 10.29 -17.22
N GLN A 8 -9.99 9.71 -18.26
CA GLN A 8 -9.75 8.31 -18.62
C GLN A 8 -8.27 8.02 -18.93
N LYS A 9 -7.56 8.92 -19.61
CA LYS A 9 -6.11 8.77 -19.83
C LYS A 9 -5.34 8.79 -18.52
N ALA A 10 -5.65 9.72 -17.62
CA ALA A 10 -5.02 9.77 -16.30
C ALA A 10 -5.25 8.49 -15.51
N MET A 11 -6.49 7.97 -15.49
CA MET A 11 -6.84 6.73 -14.80
C MET A 11 -6.13 5.50 -15.37
N ARG A 12 -5.93 5.45 -16.69
CA ARG A 12 -5.12 4.39 -17.33
C ARG A 12 -3.67 4.43 -16.87
N VAL A 13 -3.10 5.62 -16.75
CA VAL A 13 -1.74 5.79 -16.23
C VAL A 13 -1.66 5.33 -14.77
N LEU A 14 -2.60 5.76 -13.91
CA LEU A 14 -2.68 5.34 -12.51
C LEU A 14 -2.88 3.82 -12.35
N GLN A 15 -3.66 3.19 -13.23
CA GLN A 15 -3.84 1.74 -13.27
C GLN A 15 -2.51 1.02 -13.55
N ILE A 16 -1.71 1.52 -14.51
CA ILE A 16 -0.41 0.94 -14.86
C ILE A 16 0.56 1.09 -13.68
N PHE A 17 0.62 2.28 -13.08
CA PHE A 17 1.45 2.51 -11.88
C PHE A 17 1.05 1.57 -10.73
N SER A 18 -0.24 1.42 -10.46
CA SER A 18 -0.74 0.51 -9.43
C SER A 18 -0.36 -0.94 -9.71
N LYS A 19 -0.42 -1.38 -10.98
CA LYS A 19 0.01 -2.72 -11.37
C LYS A 19 1.50 -2.94 -11.13
N ILE A 20 2.33 -1.94 -11.46
CA ILE A 20 3.78 -2.00 -11.24
C ILE A 20 4.08 -2.12 -9.74
N ILE A 21 3.51 -1.23 -8.93
CA ILE A 21 3.68 -1.23 -7.46
C ILE A 21 3.24 -2.58 -6.88
N LEU A 22 2.13 -3.15 -7.34
CA LEU A 22 1.66 -4.44 -6.88
C LEU A 22 2.65 -5.58 -7.18
N ILE A 23 3.25 -5.59 -8.38
CA ILE A 23 4.28 -6.58 -8.74
C ILE A 23 5.50 -6.42 -7.83
N PHE A 24 5.96 -5.18 -7.61
CA PHE A 24 7.06 -4.89 -6.69
C PHE A 24 6.75 -5.34 -5.26
N ALA A 25 5.53 -5.15 -4.77
CA ALA A 25 5.12 -5.61 -3.46
C ALA A 25 5.20 -7.14 -3.36
N ILE A 26 4.67 -7.87 -4.34
CA ILE A 26 4.70 -9.35 -4.35
C ILE A 26 6.14 -9.86 -4.39
N VAL A 27 6.97 -9.29 -5.27
CA VAL A 27 8.39 -9.66 -5.38
C VAL A 27 9.12 -9.32 -4.08
N GLY A 28 8.88 -8.13 -3.53
CA GLY A 28 9.47 -7.67 -2.28
C GLY A 28 9.16 -8.61 -1.11
N VAL A 29 7.90 -9.03 -0.96
CA VAL A 29 7.50 -10.00 0.08
C VAL A 29 8.23 -11.33 -0.07
N ALA A 30 8.39 -11.83 -1.29
CA ALA A 30 9.14 -13.07 -1.52
C ALA A 30 10.61 -12.92 -1.13
N PHE A 31 11.25 -11.81 -1.54
CA PHE A 31 12.64 -11.52 -1.20
C PHE A 31 12.86 -11.35 0.31
N THR A 32 12.00 -10.61 1.00
CA THR A 32 12.13 -10.41 2.46
C THR A 32 11.88 -11.70 3.24
N SER A 33 10.94 -12.54 2.80
CA SER A 33 10.65 -13.83 3.43
C SER A 33 11.80 -14.84 3.24
N ILE A 34 12.35 -14.92 2.03
CA ILE A 34 13.52 -15.76 1.73
C ILE A 34 14.73 -15.27 2.52
N GLY A 35 14.97 -13.95 2.54
CA GLY A 35 16.04 -13.33 3.31
C GLY A 35 15.93 -13.64 4.81
N ALA A 36 14.74 -13.47 5.40
CA ALA A 36 14.50 -13.76 6.81
C ALA A 36 14.77 -15.24 7.14
N THR A 37 14.32 -16.17 6.29
CA THR A 37 14.52 -17.61 6.48
C THR A 37 16.00 -17.99 6.40
N LEU A 38 16.73 -17.47 5.41
CA LEU A 38 18.14 -17.76 5.20
C LEU A 38 19.03 -17.22 6.33
N VAL A 39 18.69 -16.05 6.88
CA VAL A 39 19.36 -15.49 8.06
C VAL A 39 19.02 -16.32 9.30
N ALA A 40 17.74 -16.70 9.49
CA ALA A 40 17.33 -17.51 10.63
C ALA A 40 17.99 -18.90 10.65
N SER A 41 18.16 -19.54 9.49
CA SER A 41 18.70 -20.90 9.36
C SER A 41 20.23 -20.99 9.38
N ASP A 42 20.94 -19.90 9.71
CA ASP A 42 22.41 -19.80 9.71
C ASP A 42 23.09 -20.11 8.36
N VAL A 43 22.33 -20.16 7.27
CA VAL A 43 22.86 -20.34 5.91
C VAL A 43 23.55 -19.05 5.46
N LEU A 44 22.94 -17.90 5.78
CA LEU A 44 23.60 -16.60 5.74
C LEU A 44 24.08 -16.29 7.15
N ASN A 45 25.32 -16.67 7.47
CA ASN A 45 25.95 -16.36 8.74
C ASN A 45 26.76 -15.05 8.64
N MET A 46 26.97 -14.33 9.74
CA MET A 46 27.74 -13.06 9.80
C MET A 46 29.22 -13.23 9.40
N GLU A 47 29.73 -14.47 9.41
CA GLU A 47 31.05 -14.81 8.84
C GLU A 47 31.08 -14.71 7.31
N ASN A 48 29.93 -14.77 6.63
CA ASN A 48 29.87 -14.55 5.19
C ASN A 48 30.04 -13.06 4.89
N GLN A 49 31.00 -12.74 4.02
CA GLN A 49 31.44 -11.37 3.66
C GLN A 49 30.29 -10.41 3.29
N PHE A 50 29.15 -10.94 2.83
CA PHE A 50 27.94 -10.20 2.48
C PHE A 50 27.14 -9.68 3.69
N LEU A 51 27.04 -10.47 4.76
CA LEU A 51 26.38 -10.04 6.00
C LEU A 51 27.30 -9.20 6.87
N HIS A 52 28.62 -9.42 6.85
CA HIS A 52 29.57 -8.49 7.45
C HIS A 52 29.43 -7.08 6.83
N PHE A 53 29.20 -6.96 5.52
CA PHE A 53 28.94 -5.66 4.89
C PHE A 53 27.63 -5.01 5.39
N LEU A 54 26.55 -5.79 5.51
CA LEU A 54 25.25 -5.31 6.01
C LEU A 54 25.27 -5.01 7.52
N SER A 55 26.00 -5.80 8.31
CA SER A 55 26.17 -5.66 9.77
C SER A 55 27.09 -4.52 10.15
N VAL A 56 28.25 -4.39 9.50
CA VAL A 56 29.21 -3.30 9.76
C VAL A 56 28.66 -1.95 9.34
N THR A 57 27.68 -1.91 8.43
CA THR A 57 26.99 -0.65 8.09
C THR A 57 25.84 -0.30 9.04
N THR A 58 25.39 -1.20 9.93
CA THR A 58 24.22 -0.93 10.80
C THR A 58 24.35 -1.26 12.29
N GLU A 59 25.39 -1.95 12.78
CA GLU A 59 25.51 -2.38 14.20
C GLU A 59 24.28 -3.19 14.71
N ILE A 60 23.57 -3.87 13.81
CA ILE A 60 22.34 -4.61 14.13
C ILE A 60 22.66 -6.11 14.35
N SER A 61 22.12 -6.70 15.41
CA SER A 61 22.27 -8.14 15.71
C SER A 61 21.49 -9.03 14.74
N LYS A 62 21.84 -10.32 14.67
CA LYS A 62 21.13 -11.31 13.82
C LYS A 62 19.62 -11.34 14.09
N GLY A 63 19.21 -11.35 15.36
CA GLY A 63 17.80 -11.36 15.76
C GLY A 63 17.06 -10.10 15.31
N GLN A 64 17.73 -8.95 15.39
CA GLN A 64 17.20 -7.69 14.91
C GLN A 64 17.09 -7.63 13.38
N LEU A 65 18.07 -8.16 12.64
CA LEU A 65 18.02 -8.22 11.18
C LEU A 65 16.81 -9.07 10.70
N VAL A 66 16.58 -10.22 11.34
CA VAL A 66 15.40 -11.05 11.07
C VAL A 66 14.11 -10.30 11.41
N GLY A 67 14.06 -9.63 12.56
CA GLY A 67 12.90 -8.83 12.97
C GLY A 67 12.57 -7.71 11.97
N THR A 68 13.57 -6.97 11.50
CA THR A 68 13.39 -5.91 10.49
C THR A 68 12.92 -6.47 9.15
N LEU A 69 13.41 -7.64 8.73
CA LEU A 69 12.95 -8.30 7.50
C LEU A 69 11.49 -8.77 7.61
N ILE A 70 11.08 -9.27 8.78
CA ILE A 70 9.69 -9.64 9.05
C ILE A 70 8.79 -8.40 9.06
N ALA A 71 9.20 -7.32 9.73
CA ALA A 71 8.48 -6.05 9.73
C ALA A 71 8.32 -5.51 8.29
N ALA A 72 9.39 -5.54 7.49
CA ALA A 72 9.33 -5.14 6.09
C ALA A 72 8.39 -6.03 5.25
N ALA A 73 8.38 -7.35 5.49
CA ALA A 73 7.44 -8.26 4.84
C ALA A 73 5.98 -7.92 5.18
N VAL A 74 5.70 -7.63 6.45
CA VAL A 74 4.37 -7.16 6.90
C VAL A 74 4.00 -5.87 6.18
N SER A 75 4.85 -4.84 6.19
CA SER A 75 4.58 -3.57 5.49
C SER A 75 4.27 -3.76 4.00
N LEU A 76 5.06 -4.58 3.31
CA LEU A 76 4.86 -4.86 1.88
C LEU A 76 3.57 -5.64 1.60
N LEU A 77 3.18 -6.56 2.50
CA LEU A 77 1.90 -7.28 2.39
C LEU A 77 0.72 -6.30 2.48
N PHE A 78 0.68 -5.46 3.51
CA PHE A 78 -0.41 -4.51 3.73
C PHE A 78 -0.46 -3.44 2.62
N GLY A 79 0.69 -2.87 2.24
CA GLY A 79 0.78 -1.94 1.11
C GLY A 79 0.39 -2.59 -0.23
N GLY A 80 0.73 -3.86 -0.42
CA GLY A 80 0.32 -4.64 -1.59
C GLY A 80 -1.20 -4.86 -1.64
N ILE A 81 -1.84 -5.15 -0.52
CA ILE A 81 -3.31 -5.29 -0.41
C ILE A 81 -3.99 -3.99 -0.81
N ILE A 82 -3.58 -2.85 -0.24
CA ILE A 82 -4.10 -1.51 -0.59
C ILE A 82 -3.96 -1.26 -2.10
N THR A 83 -2.76 -1.50 -2.63
CA THR A 83 -2.46 -1.29 -4.06
C THR A 83 -3.32 -2.18 -4.94
N ALA A 84 -3.63 -3.41 -4.52
CA ALA A 84 -4.53 -4.31 -5.24
C ALA A 84 -5.97 -3.77 -5.29
N PHE A 85 -6.47 -3.18 -4.20
CA PHE A 85 -7.77 -2.52 -4.19
C PHE A 85 -7.77 -1.29 -5.10
N ALA A 86 -6.73 -0.46 -5.06
CA ALA A 86 -6.58 0.68 -5.96
C ALA A 86 -6.54 0.25 -7.44
N TYR A 87 -5.78 -0.81 -7.77
CA TYR A 87 -5.73 -1.37 -9.11
C TYR A 87 -7.11 -1.86 -9.59
N ARG A 88 -7.86 -2.55 -8.72
CA ARG A 88 -9.22 -3.01 -9.02
C ARG A 88 -10.15 -1.82 -9.27
N TYR A 89 -10.05 -0.77 -8.46
CA TYR A 89 -10.80 0.46 -8.64
C TYR A 89 -10.54 1.09 -10.02
N PHE A 90 -9.28 1.38 -10.37
CA PHE A 90 -8.95 2.00 -11.66
C PHE A 90 -9.36 1.13 -12.85
N THR A 91 -9.22 -0.18 -12.72
CA THR A 91 -9.67 -1.13 -13.75
C THR A 91 -11.18 -1.07 -13.96
N ALA A 92 -11.94 -0.91 -12.89
CA ALA A 92 -13.39 -0.83 -12.96
C ALA A 92 -13.85 0.52 -13.53
N GLU A 93 -13.21 1.62 -13.11
CA GLU A 93 -13.49 2.96 -13.65
C GLU A 93 -13.22 3.04 -15.15
N LEU A 94 -12.12 2.45 -15.64
CA LEU A 94 -11.80 2.42 -17.06
C LEU A 94 -12.79 1.59 -17.89
N LYS A 95 -13.42 0.57 -17.29
CA LYS A 95 -14.49 -0.21 -17.94
C LYS A 95 -15.80 0.57 -18.01
N GLU A 96 -16.12 1.31 -16.94
CA GLU A 96 -17.34 2.12 -16.86
C GLU A 96 -17.22 3.43 -17.65
N GLY A 97 -15.99 3.87 -17.95
CA GLY A 97 -15.70 5.04 -18.77
C GLY A 97 -15.94 6.38 -18.07
N THR A 98 -16.40 6.38 -16.82
CA THR A 98 -16.59 7.58 -16.01
C THR A 98 -16.43 7.26 -14.52
N PRO A 99 -15.79 8.14 -13.73
CA PRO A 99 -15.78 8.02 -12.27
C PRO A 99 -17.15 8.34 -11.64
N PHE A 100 -18.06 8.97 -12.38
CA PHE A 100 -19.34 9.47 -11.88
C PHE A 100 -20.42 8.40 -11.92
N THR A 101 -20.12 7.23 -11.35
CA THR A 101 -21.11 6.16 -11.13
C THR A 101 -21.30 5.97 -9.63
N ASN A 102 -22.52 5.59 -9.21
CA ASN A 102 -22.76 5.25 -7.80
C ASN A 102 -21.85 4.11 -7.34
N ALA A 103 -21.61 3.12 -8.21
CA ALA A 103 -20.68 2.02 -7.93
C ALA A 103 -19.22 2.48 -7.83
N GLY A 104 -18.79 3.42 -8.66
CA GLY A 104 -17.47 4.04 -8.61
C GLY A 104 -17.26 4.78 -7.28
N ALA A 105 -18.21 5.63 -6.90
CA ALA A 105 -18.17 6.36 -5.63
C ALA A 105 -18.10 5.42 -4.42
N ASP A 106 -18.91 4.35 -4.38
CA ASP A 106 -18.87 3.38 -3.29
C ASP A 106 -17.53 2.65 -3.22
N ARG A 107 -16.89 2.36 -4.36
CA ARG A 107 -15.54 1.77 -4.40
C ARG A 107 -14.45 2.73 -3.91
N ILE A 108 -14.51 4.02 -4.26
CA ILE A 108 -13.57 5.03 -3.72
C ILE A 108 -13.74 5.13 -2.20
N LYS A 109 -14.99 5.17 -1.71
CA LYS A 109 -15.30 5.21 -0.28
C LYS A 109 -14.73 3.99 0.44
N GLN A 110 -14.94 2.80 -0.13
CA GLN A 110 -14.41 1.56 0.43
C GLN A 110 -12.88 1.56 0.45
N LEU A 111 -12.23 2.06 -0.61
CA LEU A 111 -10.78 2.21 -0.68
C LEU A 111 -10.27 3.15 0.43
N GLY A 112 -10.92 4.30 0.63
CA GLY A 112 -10.56 5.23 1.70
C GLY A 112 -10.73 4.65 3.11
N ILE A 113 -11.80 3.90 3.36
CA ILE A 113 -11.99 3.19 4.64
C ILE A 113 -10.90 2.12 4.84
N MET A 114 -10.59 1.35 3.78
CA MET A 114 -9.54 0.35 3.83
C MET A 114 -8.17 0.97 4.07
N GLU A 115 -7.85 2.11 3.44
CA GLU A 115 -6.60 2.85 3.68
C GLU A 115 -6.43 3.19 5.17
N ILE A 116 -7.49 3.73 5.80
CA ILE A 116 -7.46 4.09 7.22
C ILE A 116 -7.26 2.85 8.09
N VAL A 117 -8.05 1.80 7.86
CA VAL A 117 -7.99 0.57 8.66
C VAL A 117 -6.64 -0.15 8.48
N LEU A 118 -6.17 -0.25 7.24
CA LEU A 118 -4.91 -0.90 6.88
C LEU A 118 -3.69 -0.03 7.16
N SER A 119 -3.86 1.23 7.57
CA SER A 119 -2.77 1.99 8.18
C SER A 119 -2.57 1.63 9.64
N VAL A 120 -3.66 1.46 10.39
CA VAL A 120 -3.58 1.26 11.85
C VAL A 120 -3.11 -0.16 12.17
N ILE A 121 -3.66 -1.19 11.51
CA ILE A 121 -3.35 -2.59 11.83
C ILE A 121 -1.85 -2.94 11.71
N PRO A 122 -1.16 -2.67 10.58
CA PRO A 122 0.26 -2.99 10.46
C PRO A 122 1.11 -2.18 11.42
N MET A 123 0.73 -0.95 11.78
CA MET A 123 1.44 -0.14 12.77
C MET A 123 1.58 -0.91 14.09
N TRP A 124 0.49 -1.42 14.64
CA TRP A 124 0.51 -2.19 15.89
C TRP A 124 1.37 -3.46 15.80
N ILE A 125 1.32 -4.14 14.65
CA ILE A 125 2.10 -5.37 14.41
C ILE A 125 3.59 -5.04 14.34
N ILE A 126 3.96 -4.01 13.58
CA ILE A 126 5.33 -3.58 13.37
C ILE A 126 5.92 -3.02 14.66
N ASP A 127 5.15 -2.25 15.43
CA ASP A 127 5.57 -1.72 16.73
C ASP A 127 5.86 -2.85 17.72
N GLY A 128 4.98 -3.85 17.79
CA GLY A 128 5.20 -5.05 18.61
C GLY A 128 6.42 -5.86 18.17
N ILE A 129 6.74 -5.91 16.88
CA ILE A 129 7.98 -6.55 16.39
C ILE A 129 9.20 -5.74 16.82
N TYR A 130 9.18 -4.42 16.65
CA TYR A 130 10.30 -3.55 17.00
C TYR A 130 10.56 -3.48 18.52
N GLU A 131 9.50 -3.55 19.34
CA GLU A 131 9.61 -3.69 20.80
C GLU A 131 10.35 -4.97 21.18
N LYS A 132 10.03 -6.09 20.52
CA LYS A 132 10.66 -7.40 20.79
C LYS A 132 12.12 -7.48 20.40
N ILE A 133 12.58 -6.65 19.46
CA ILE A 133 13.97 -6.64 18.99
C ILE A 133 14.74 -5.40 19.46
N GLU A 134 14.18 -4.62 20.40
CA GLU A 134 14.81 -3.42 20.98
C GLU A 134 15.20 -2.36 19.92
N LEU A 135 14.44 -2.25 18.83
CA LEU A 135 14.63 -1.26 17.75
C LEU A 135 13.43 -0.30 17.63
N THR A 136 12.83 0.06 18.76
CA THR A 136 11.64 0.94 18.83
C THR A 136 11.85 2.31 18.18
N GLU A 137 13.08 2.83 18.13
CA GLU A 137 13.38 4.11 17.49
C GLU A 137 13.21 4.11 15.96
N TRP A 138 13.28 2.94 15.32
CA TRP A 138 13.12 2.81 13.86
C TRP A 138 11.67 2.92 13.39
N ASN A 139 10.69 2.75 14.29
CA ASN A 139 9.26 2.78 13.96
C ASN A 139 8.65 4.20 13.96
N ARG A 140 9.46 5.26 14.08
CA ARG A 140 8.97 6.66 14.22
C ARG A 140 8.42 7.27 12.92
N PHE A 141 7.88 6.46 12.00
CA PHE A 141 7.16 7.01 10.85
C PHE A 141 5.81 7.59 11.28
N ASP A 142 5.55 8.81 10.84
CA ASP A 142 4.34 9.57 11.18
C ASP A 142 3.15 9.07 10.34
N ASP A 143 2.25 8.34 10.98
CA ASP A 143 1.02 7.77 10.39
C ASP A 143 -0.05 8.82 10.06
N ALA A 144 0.18 10.10 10.35
CA ALA A 144 -0.75 11.16 9.96
C ALA A 144 -0.98 11.20 8.44
N GLY A 145 -0.01 10.80 7.63
CA GLY A 145 -0.07 10.85 6.17
C GLY A 145 -1.09 9.90 5.55
N SER A 146 -1.14 8.64 5.99
CA SER A 146 -2.03 7.59 5.48
C SER A 146 -3.48 7.81 5.90
N ILE A 147 -3.71 8.25 7.14
CA ILE A 147 -5.05 8.63 7.63
C ILE A 147 -5.58 9.82 6.83
N THR A 148 -4.75 10.85 6.61
CA THR A 148 -5.12 12.01 5.80
C THR A 148 -5.46 11.60 4.38
N PHE A 149 -4.68 10.69 3.78
CA PHE A 149 -4.93 10.18 2.43
C PHE A 149 -6.26 9.40 2.36
N GLY A 150 -6.55 8.56 3.34
CA GLY A 150 -7.82 7.86 3.45
C GLY A 150 -9.03 8.79 3.59
N ILE A 151 -8.90 9.87 4.36
CA ILE A 151 -9.94 10.91 4.47
C ILE A 151 -10.16 11.62 3.12
N CYS A 152 -9.08 11.98 2.41
CA CYS A 152 -9.17 12.57 1.08
C CYS A 152 -9.92 11.68 0.09
N LEU A 153 -9.68 10.36 0.13
CA LEU A 153 -10.41 9.40 -0.71
C LEU A 153 -11.90 9.40 -0.38
N ILE A 154 -12.28 9.44 0.91
CA ILE A 154 -13.69 9.50 1.31
C ILE A 154 -14.36 10.79 0.80
N LEU A 155 -13.68 11.94 0.87
CA LEU A 155 -14.19 13.19 0.34
C LEU A 155 -14.37 13.13 -1.19
N LEU A 156 -13.40 12.57 -1.91
CA LEU A 156 -13.49 12.34 -3.35
C LEU A 156 -14.67 11.42 -3.71
N ALA A 157 -14.94 10.40 -2.89
CA ALA A 157 -16.08 9.53 -3.07
C ALA A 157 -17.42 10.29 -2.99
N MET A 158 -17.55 11.25 -2.07
CA MET A 158 -18.74 12.11 -1.98
C MET A 158 -18.90 12.97 -3.23
N VAL A 159 -17.82 13.55 -3.74
CA VAL A 159 -17.84 14.35 -4.98
C VAL A 159 -18.23 13.50 -6.17
N ALA A 160 -17.68 12.29 -6.30
CA ALA A 160 -18.01 11.35 -7.36
C ALA A 160 -19.49 10.94 -7.32
N ARG A 161 -20.02 10.68 -6.12
CA ARG A 161 -21.45 10.35 -5.91
C ARG A 161 -22.36 11.50 -6.31
N TYR A 162 -22.01 12.71 -5.89
CA TYR A 162 -22.76 13.91 -6.28
C TYR A 162 -22.75 14.12 -7.80
N GLY A 163 -21.61 13.89 -8.45
CA GLY A 163 -21.49 13.91 -9.90
C GLY A 163 -22.40 12.86 -10.58
N ALA A 164 -22.47 11.66 -10.02
CA ALA A 164 -23.35 10.59 -10.52
C ALA A 164 -24.84 10.97 -10.41
N GLU A 165 -25.25 11.57 -9.29
CA GLU A 165 -26.62 12.05 -9.07
C GLU A 165 -27.01 13.16 -10.05
N LEU A 166 -26.08 14.07 -10.38
CA LEU A 166 -26.30 15.13 -11.39
C LEU A 166 -26.42 14.57 -12.82
N GLU A 167 -25.60 13.58 -13.18
CA GLU A 167 -25.68 12.92 -14.49
C GLU A 167 -27.02 12.19 -14.67
N GLN A 168 -27.51 11.53 -13.62
CA GLN A 168 -28.83 10.88 -13.63
C GLN A 168 -29.98 11.88 -13.77
N LYS A 169 -29.95 13.01 -13.04
CA LYS A 169 -30.95 14.07 -13.18
C LYS A 169 -30.97 14.72 -14.56
N THR A 170 -29.81 14.80 -15.21
CA THR A 170 -29.69 15.36 -16.56
C THR A 170 -30.24 14.40 -17.63
N LYS A 171 -30.04 13.09 -17.46
CA LYS A 171 -30.58 12.05 -18.38
C LYS A 171 -32.07 11.77 -18.18
N ALA A 172 -32.62 12.07 -17.01
CA ALA A 172 -34.04 11.91 -16.70
C ALA A 172 -34.93 13.09 -17.19
N LYS A 173 -34.33 14.10 -17.83
CA LYS A 173 -34.99 15.30 -18.32
C LYS A 173 -34.93 15.35 -19.84
#